data_AF-A0A969BQ36-F1
#
_entry.id   AF-A0A969BQ36-F1
#
_cell.length_a   1.000
_cell.length_b   1.000
_cell.length_c   1.000
_cell.angle_alpha   90.00
_cell.angle_beta   90.00
_cell.angle_gamma   90.00
#
_symmetry.space_group_name_H-M   'P 1'
#
loop_
_entity.id
_entity.type
_entity.pdbx_description
1 polymer ?
#
loop_
_entity_poly.entity_id
_entity_poly.type
_entity_poly.pdbx_seq_one_letter_code
_entity_poly.pdbx_strand_id
1 'polypeptide(L)'
;MPEHDSGVYFVQVGSFAEPANAMMVQGQLESIGPVQVTELLSDDGAIFRVRVGPIGDEEQAQQALAAVIGRGHADAHLVASHPQQAGLQ
;
A
#
# COMPACT_ATOMS: atom_id res chain seq x y z
N MET A 1 16.66 2.66 23.33
CA MET A 1 16.89 2.21 21.94
C MET A 1 15.53 1.73 21.46
N PRO A 2 14.92 2.29 20.41
CA PRO A 2 13.60 1.85 19.98
C PRO A 2 13.68 0.46 19.34
N GLU A 3 12.85 -0.44 19.84
CA GLU A 3 12.49 -1.71 19.19
C GLU A 3 11.67 -1.37 17.93
N HIS A 4 12.35 -1.21 16.79
CA HIS A 4 11.64 -1.08 15.53
C HIS A 4 10.89 -2.38 15.29
N ASP A 5 9.57 -2.33 15.36
CA ASP A 5 8.69 -3.46 15.04
C ASP A 5 9.12 -3.97 13.66
N SER A 6 9.70 -5.18 13.61
CA SER A 6 10.10 -5.85 12.38
C SER A 6 8.85 -6.36 11.64
N GLY A 7 7.85 -5.50 11.46
CA GLY A 7 6.61 -5.76 10.77
C GLY A 7 6.80 -5.63 9.26
N VAL A 8 5.97 -6.35 8.50
CA VAL A 8 5.90 -6.11 7.06
C VAL A 8 4.88 -5.00 6.83
N TYR A 9 5.33 -3.89 6.29
CA TYR A 9 4.50 -2.73 5.96
C TYR A 9 4.07 -2.79 4.50
N PHE A 10 2.81 -2.44 4.27
CA PHE A 10 2.22 -2.23 2.96
C PHE A 10 1.63 -0.82 2.93
N VAL A 11 1.70 -0.13 1.80
CA VAL A 11 1.06 1.17 1.60
C VAL A 11 -0.11 0.94 0.65
N GLN A 12 -1.33 0.97 1.16
CA GLN A 12 -2.51 0.96 0.31
C GLN A 12 -2.65 2.35 -0.30
N VAL A 13 -2.59 2.47 -1.62
CA VAL A 13 -2.58 3.78 -2.30
C VAL A 13 -4.00 4.26 -2.59
N GLY A 14 -4.88 3.33 -2.94
CA GLY A 14 -6.26 3.63 -3.28
C GLY A 14 -6.94 2.49 -4.02
N SER A 15 -8.21 2.71 -4.35
CA SER A 15 -9.01 1.84 -5.22
C SER A 15 -9.48 2.67 -6.41
N PHE A 16 -9.17 2.24 -7.62
CA PHE A 16 -9.53 2.95 -8.85
C PHE A 16 -10.59 2.14 -9.60
N ALA A 17 -11.64 2.79 -10.10
CA ALA A 17 -12.61 2.13 -10.99
C ALA A 17 -12.05 1.94 -12.41
N GLU A 18 -11.10 2.79 -12.83
CA GLU A 18 -10.49 2.73 -14.15
C GLU A 18 -9.16 1.98 -14.15
N PRO A 19 -8.98 0.96 -15.04
CA PRO A 19 -7.74 0.19 -15.12
C PRO A 19 -6.56 1.03 -15.59
N ALA A 20 -6.78 2.02 -16.46
CA ALA A 20 -5.74 2.92 -16.95
C ALA A 20 -5.12 3.75 -15.82
N ASN A 21 -5.94 4.24 -14.88
CA ASN A 21 -5.46 4.99 -13.72
C ASN A 21 -4.68 4.05 -12.77
N ALA A 22 -5.19 2.85 -12.53
CA ALA A 22 -4.50 1.85 -11.71
C ALA A 22 -3.11 1.48 -12.28
N MET A 23 -2.99 1.26 -13.59
CA MET A 23 -1.71 0.99 -14.26
C MET A 23 -0.75 2.17 -14.20
N MET A 24 -1.23 3.40 -14.36
CA MET A 24 -0.37 4.59 -14.23
C MET A 24 0.20 4.72 -12.82
N VAL A 25 -0.65 4.55 -11.80
CA VAL A 25 -0.26 4.59 -10.40
C VAL A 25 0.69 3.44 -10.06
N GLN A 26 0.42 2.24 -10.58
CA GLN A 26 1.33 1.10 -10.48
C GLN A 26 2.71 1.44 -11.03
N GLY A 27 2.83 1.85 -12.29
CA GLY A 27 4.12 2.15 -12.90
C GLY A 27 4.89 3.28 -12.19
N GLN A 28 4.17 4.27 -11.65
CA GLN A 28 4.78 5.32 -10.84
C GLN A 28 5.35 4.82 -9.52
N LEU A 29 4.69 3.83 -8.91
CA LEU A 29 5.04 3.27 -7.62
C LEU A 29 5.99 2.09 -7.69
N GLU A 30 6.05 1.41 -8.84
CA GLU A 30 7.05 0.37 -9.12
C GLU A 30 8.48 0.91 -9.03
N SER A 31 8.67 2.22 -9.25
CA SER A 31 9.95 2.89 -9.02
C SER A 31 10.31 3.04 -7.53
N ILE A 32 9.33 2.98 -6.63
CA ILE A 32 9.51 3.12 -5.18
C ILE A 32 9.64 1.74 -4.52
N GLY A 33 8.87 0.76 -5.01
CA GLY A 33 8.90 -0.61 -4.49
C GLY A 33 7.93 -1.53 -5.21
N PRO A 34 7.85 -2.81 -4.78
CA PRO A 34 6.94 -3.78 -5.37
C PRO A 34 5.48 -3.34 -5.22
N VAL A 35 4.76 -3.21 -6.32
CA VAL A 35 3.35 -2.83 -6.32
C VAL A 35 2.49 -4.04 -6.65
N GLN A 36 1.48 -4.27 -5.83
CA GLN A 36 0.44 -5.25 -6.09
C GLN A 36 -0.86 -4.54 -6.45
N VAL A 37 -1.35 -4.84 -7.65
CA VAL A 37 -2.68 -4.43 -8.09
C VAL A 37 -3.59 -5.64 -7.99
N THR A 38 -4.70 -5.50 -7.25
CA THR A 38 -5.73 -6.52 -7.13
C THR A 38 -7.01 -5.98 -7.73
N GLU A 39 -7.53 -6.67 -8.74
CA GLU A 39 -8.87 -6.43 -9.27
C GLU A 39 -9.89 -7.11 -8.34
N LEU A 40 -10.87 -6.35 -7.87
CA LEU A 40 -12.01 -6.85 -7.11
C LEU A 40 -13.29 -6.45 -7.83
N LEU A 41 -14.18 -7.42 -8.05
CA LEU A 41 -15.57 -7.10 -8.38
C LEU A 41 -16.27 -6.59 -7.11
N SER A 42 -16.70 -5.33 -7.13
CA SER A 42 -17.59 -4.74 -6.13
C SER A 42 -19.00 -4.61 -6.69
N ASP A 43 -19.96 -4.32 -5.80
CA ASP A 43 -21.38 -4.15 -6.16
C ASP A 43 -21.59 -3.03 -7.21
N ASP A 44 -20.72 -2.02 -7.18
CA ASP A 44 -20.74 -0.86 -8.10
C ASP A 44 -19.93 -1.08 -9.39
N GLY A 45 -19.17 -2.18 -9.49
CA GLY A 45 -18.30 -2.49 -10.64
C GLY A 45 -16.94 -3.06 -10.27
N ALA A 46 -16.11 -3.34 -11.27
CA ALA A 46 -14.72 -3.78 -11.05
C ALA A 46 -13.89 -2.60 -10.52
N ILE A 47 -13.23 -2.81 -9.38
CA ILE A 47 -12.31 -1.86 -8.78
C ILE A 47 -10.91 -2.46 -8.72
N PHE A 48 -9.91 -1.61 -8.92
CA PHE A 48 -8.50 -1.95 -8.91
C PHE A 48 -7.87 -1.36 -7.66
N ARG A 49 -7.60 -2.21 -6.67
CA ARG A 49 -6.88 -1.84 -5.47
C ARG A 49 -5.38 -1.88 -5.72
N VAL A 50 -4.72 -0.75 -5.50
CA VAL A 50 -3.27 -0.64 -5.64
C VAL A 50 -2.64 -0.52 -4.27
N ARG A 51 -1.66 -1.39 -3.97
CA ARG A 51 -0.87 -1.33 -2.75
C ARG A 51 0.62 -1.54 -3.04
N VAL A 52 1.50 -0.89 -2.29
CA VAL A 52 2.96 -0.98 -2.41
C VAL A 52 3.52 -1.73 -1.21
N GLY A 53 4.39 -2.71 -1.44
CA GLY A 53 5.02 -3.50 -0.40
C GLY A 53 5.21 -4.96 -0.84
N PRO A 54 6.02 -5.74 -0.11
CA PRO A 54 6.38 -5.56 1.30
C PRO A 54 7.53 -4.56 1.53
N ILE A 55 7.39 -3.70 2.55
CA ILE A 55 8.44 -2.79 3.05
C ILE A 55 8.77 -3.23 4.47
N GLY A 56 10.05 -3.48 4.78
CA GLY A 56 10.49 -3.90 6.11
C GLY A 56 10.73 -2.76 7.10
N ASP A 57 10.66 -1.51 6.61
CA ASP A 57 10.92 -0.29 7.38
C ASP A 57 9.70 0.63 7.36
N GLU A 58 9.22 1.00 8.54
CA GLU A 58 8.15 1.98 8.69
C GLU A 58 8.53 3.33 8.06
N GLU A 59 9.75 3.82 8.28
CA GLU A 59 10.23 5.09 7.72
C GLU A 59 10.16 5.10 6.19
N GLN A 60 10.61 4.04 5.52
CA GLN A 60 10.54 3.95 4.06
C GLN A 60 9.08 3.91 3.58
N ALA A 61 8.22 3.19 4.30
CA ALA A 61 6.81 3.10 3.96
C ALA A 61 6.08 4.45 4.16
N GLN A 62 6.44 5.21 5.19
CA GLN A 62 5.96 6.58 5.40
C GLN A 62 6.46 7.56 4.33
N GLN A 63 7.72 7.44 3.91
CA GLN A 63 8.28 8.26 2.81
C GLN A 63 7.55 7.98 1.49
N ALA A 64 7.31 6.69 1.19
CA ALA A 64 6.54 6.26 0.04
C ALA A 64 5.10 6.80 0.11
N LEU A 65 4.45 6.69 1.27
CA LEU A 65 3.12 7.24 1.51
C LEU A 65 3.07 8.76 1.26
N ALA A 66 4.02 9.51 1.82
CA ALA A 66 4.08 10.97 1.64
C ALA A 66 4.26 11.34 0.15
N ALA A 67 5.08 10.59 -0.59
CA ALA A 67 5.25 10.79 -2.03
C ALA A 67 3.97 10.51 -2.83
N VAL A 68 3.20 9.49 -2.41
CA VAL A 68 1.91 9.11 -2.99
C VAL A 68 0.85 10.18 -2.74
N ILE A 69 0.71 10.63 -1.49
CA ILE A 69 -0.22 11.70 -1.10
C ILE A 69 0.13 12.99 -1.84
N GLY A 70 1.42 13.34 -1.94
CA GLY A 70 1.89 14.52 -2.68
C GLY A 70 1.60 14.47 -4.18
N ARG A 71 1.34 13.30 -4.75
CA ARG A 71 0.94 13.11 -6.16
C ARG A 71 -0.57 13.20 -6.40
N GLY A 72 -1.37 13.37 -5.34
CA GLY A 72 -2.83 13.50 -5.43
C GLY A 72 -3.62 12.27 -4.97
N HIS A 73 -2.95 11.26 -4.41
CA HIS A 73 -3.57 10.07 -3.85
C HIS A 73 -3.72 10.22 -2.33
N ALA A 74 -4.65 11.09 -1.90
CA ALA A 74 -4.87 11.41 -0.49
C ALA A 74 -5.45 10.24 0.33
N ASP A 75 -6.14 9.30 -0.34
CA ASP A 75 -6.66 8.05 0.25
C ASP A 75 -5.58 6.98 0.48
N ALA A 76 -4.31 7.32 0.24
CA ALA A 76 -3.23 6.41 0.55
C ALA A 76 -3.06 6.29 2.07
N HIS A 77 -2.94 5.06 2.56
CA HIS A 77 -2.75 4.75 3.96
C HIS A 77 -1.74 3.61 4.16
N LEU A 78 -0.91 3.76 5.18
CA LEU A 78 0.02 2.73 5.62
C LEU A 78 -0.74 1.62 6.36
N VAL A 79 -0.56 0.39 5.89
CA VAL A 79 -1.09 -0.86 6.44
C VAL A 79 0.09 -1.68 6.94
N ALA A 80 0.36 -1.61 8.23
CA ALA A 80 1.30 -2.51 8.88
C ALA A 80 0.62 -3.88 9.04
N SER A 81 1.13 -4.89 8.32
CA SER A 81 0.79 -6.28 8.63
C SER A 81 1.61 -6.68 9.85
N HIS A 82 1.11 -6.30 11.03
CA HIS A 82 1.56 -6.92 12.25
C HIS A 82 1.13 -8.39 12.16
N PRO A 83 2.06 -9.37 12.16
CA PRO A 83 1.65 -10.74 12.43
C PRO A 83 1.02 -10.72 13.82
N GLN A 84 -0.31 -10.84 13.86
CA GLN A 84 -1.06 -10.99 15.10
C GLN A 84 -0.34 -12.02 15.95
N GLN A 85 0.11 -11.56 17.10
CA GLN A 85 0.81 -12.38 18.06
C GLN A 85 -0.10 -13.56 18.37
N ALA A 86 0.28 -14.75 17.92
CA ALA A 86 -0.24 -16.01 18.46
C ALA A 86 0.37 -16.19 19.86
N GLY A 87 0.09 -15.24 20.74
CA GLY A 87 0.31 -15.32 22.16
C GLY A 87 -0.81 -16.19 22.72
N LEU A 88 -0.41 -17.41 23.06
CA LEU A 88 -1.19 -18.35 23.84
C LEU A 88 -1.67 -17.67 25.13
N GLN A 89 -2.97 -17.70 25.39
CA GLN A 89 -3.56 -17.48 26.72
C GLN A 89 -4.38 -18.72 27.09
#